data_AF-A0A8J3AMJ9-F1
#
_entry.id   AF-A0A8J3AMJ9-F1
#
_cell.length_a   1.000
_cell.length_b   1.000
_cell.length_c   1.000
_cell.angle_alpha   90.00
_cell.angle_beta   90.00
_cell.angle_gamma   90.00
#
_symmetry.space_group_name_H-M   'P 1'
#
loop_
_entity.id
_entity.type
_entity.pdbx_description
1 polymer ?
#
loop_
_entity_poly.entity_id
_entity_poly.type
_entity_poly.pdbx_seq_one_letter_code
_entity_poly.pdbx_strand_id
1 'polypeptide(L)'
;MQYLIRGGRIGKFAGFFGGMLNINPIMEVAEGKFKPLEKVRGRKKALNRIIEIMKLRKSDQQDEAVGIVYGDQDELVLNFIEQLQKTIGNQKLMINSVGSAVGVHTGPSALGIFFLSK
;
A
#
# COMPACT_ATOMS: atom_id res chain seq x y z
N MET A 1 2.52 10.97 2.50
CA MET A 1 1.39 11.51 3.30
C MET A 1 1.05 12.96 3.02
N GLN A 2 2.01 13.88 2.89
CA GLN A 2 1.70 15.29 2.62
C GLN A 2 0.80 15.48 1.38
N TYR A 3 1.01 14.71 0.31
CA TYR A 3 0.16 14.71 -0.89
C TYR A 3 -1.31 14.37 -0.60
N LEU A 4 -1.56 13.34 0.22
CA LEU A 4 -2.92 12.92 0.55
C LEU A 4 -3.63 13.93 1.45
N ILE A 5 -2.89 14.55 2.39
CA ILE A 5 -3.37 15.64 3.24
C ILE A 5 -3.76 16.85 2.38
N ARG A 6 -2.83 17.34 1.55
CA ARG A 6 -3.07 18.49 0.65
C ARG A 6 -4.17 18.22 -0.37
N GLY A 7 -4.26 16.98 -0.84
CA GLY A 7 -5.33 16.54 -1.72
C GLY A 7 -6.67 16.37 -1.02
N GLY A 8 -6.78 16.36 0.30
CA GLY A 8 -8.05 16.13 1.00
C GLY A 8 -8.60 14.70 0.89
N ARG A 9 -7.78 13.74 0.45
CA ARG A 9 -8.20 12.33 0.22
C ARG A 9 -8.18 11.45 1.48
N ILE A 10 -7.75 12.01 2.60
CA ILE A 10 -7.72 11.35 3.93
C ILE A 10 -8.79 11.87 4.90
N GLY A 11 -9.65 12.79 4.45
CA GLY A 11 -10.77 13.32 5.25
C GLY A 11 -10.36 13.83 6.64
N LYS A 12 -11.08 13.37 7.68
CA LYS A 12 -10.91 13.80 9.08
C LYS A 12 -9.62 13.28 9.73
N PHE A 13 -8.85 12.42 9.06
CA PHE A 13 -7.68 11.77 9.64
C PHE A 13 -6.38 12.59 9.50
N ALA A 14 -6.44 13.84 9.01
CA ALA A 14 -5.24 14.69 8.87
C ALA A 14 -4.44 14.85 10.19
N GLY A 15 -5.14 14.99 11.33
CA GLY A 15 -4.51 15.09 12.65
C GLY A 15 -3.74 13.85 13.10
N PHE A 16 -4.06 12.67 12.55
CA PHE A 16 -3.36 11.42 12.85
C PHE A 16 -1.90 11.45 12.39
N PHE A 17 -1.54 12.33 11.45
CA PHE A 17 -0.22 12.38 10.80
C PHE A 17 0.67 13.53 11.29
N GLY A 18 0.24 14.31 12.28
CA GLY A 18 1.04 15.40 12.85
C GLY A 18 2.27 14.90 13.61
N GLY A 19 3.43 15.56 13.42
CA GLY A 19 4.63 15.34 14.24
C GLY A 19 5.41 14.04 13.99
N MET A 20 5.16 13.33 12.88
CA MET A 20 5.74 12.01 12.64
C MET A 20 7.04 12.03 11.83
N LEU A 21 8.18 12.06 12.52
CA LEU A 21 9.47 11.82 11.88
C LEU A 21 9.69 10.31 11.66
N ASN A 22 9.92 9.91 10.40
CA ASN A 22 10.29 8.54 10.00
C ASN A 22 9.25 7.43 10.34
N ILE A 23 7.97 7.78 10.49
CA ILE A 23 6.87 6.82 10.59
C ILE A 23 6.17 6.73 9.24
N ASN A 24 5.99 5.52 8.74
CA ASN A 24 5.26 5.18 7.53
C ASN A 24 3.89 4.64 7.95
N PRO A 25 2.81 5.39 7.71
CA PRO A 25 1.48 4.86 7.95
C PRO A 25 1.09 3.87 6.86
N ILE A 26 0.52 2.76 7.28
CA ILE A 26 -0.18 1.81 6.42
C ILE A 26 -1.64 2.27 6.38
N MET A 27 -2.16 2.40 5.18
CA MET A 27 -3.53 2.83 4.92
C MET A 27 -4.31 1.67 4.32
N GLU A 28 -5.60 1.60 4.59
CA GLU A 28 -6.53 0.73 3.87
C GLU A 28 -7.65 1.56 3.23
N VAL A 29 -8.31 0.98 2.24
CA VAL A 29 -9.54 1.55 1.68
C VAL A 29 -10.71 0.78 2.26
N ALA A 30 -11.53 1.47 3.05
CA ALA A 30 -12.76 0.94 3.62
C ALA A 30 -13.91 1.89 3.28
N GLU A 31 -15.00 1.35 2.75
CA GLU A 31 -16.17 2.13 2.29
C GLU A 31 -15.78 3.22 1.28
N GLY A 32 -14.84 2.91 0.38
CA GLY A 32 -14.34 3.84 -0.63
C GLY A 32 -13.46 4.99 -0.10
N LYS A 33 -13.06 4.95 1.18
CA LYS A 33 -12.24 6.01 1.81
C LYS A 33 -10.94 5.47 2.35
N PHE A 34 -9.87 6.26 2.25
CA PHE A 34 -8.62 5.96 2.94
C PHE A 34 -8.81 6.09 4.46
N LYS A 35 -8.54 4.99 5.18
CA LYS A 35 -8.52 4.94 6.64
C LYS A 35 -7.12 4.53 7.11
N PRO A 36 -6.57 5.13 8.17
CA PRO A 36 -5.33 4.65 8.76
C PRO A 36 -5.51 3.26 9.36
N LEU A 37 -4.61 2.33 9.06
CA LEU A 37 -4.61 0.98 9.61
C LEU A 37 -3.55 0.84 10.72
N GLU A 38 -2.29 1.14 10.40
CA GLU A 38 -1.16 1.00 11.34
C GLU A 38 -0.10 2.09 11.15
N LYS A 39 0.70 2.35 12.19
CA LYS A 39 1.87 3.23 12.15
C LYS A 39 3.13 2.38 12.28
N VAL A 40 3.96 2.34 11.25
CA VAL A 40 5.18 1.53 11.26
C VAL A 40 6.41 2.41 11.05
N ARG A 41 7.39 2.31 11.96
CA ARG A 41 8.63 3.06 11.83
C ARG A 41 9.54 2.42 10.77
N GLY A 42 9.96 3.20 9.78
CA GLY A 42 10.82 2.76 8.67
C GLY A 42 10.09 2.03 7.53
N ARG A 43 10.47 2.38 6.30
CA ARG A 43 9.76 1.95 5.07
C ARG A 43 9.83 0.44 4.84
N LYS A 44 11.00 -0.18 5.03
CA LYS A 44 11.19 -1.63 4.90
C LYS A 44 10.27 -2.42 5.84
N LYS A 45 10.15 -1.99 7.10
CA LYS A 45 9.24 -2.65 8.08
C LYS A 45 7.78 -2.48 7.67
N ALA A 46 7.39 -1.31 7.17
CA ALA A 46 6.02 -1.07 6.69
C ALA A 46 5.67 -1.98 5.51
N LEU A 47 6.60 -2.14 4.56
CA LEU A 47 6.43 -3.04 3.41
C LEU A 47 6.29 -4.49 3.85
N ASN A 48 7.16 -5.00 4.73
CA ASN A 48 7.01 -6.35 5.27
C ASN A 48 5.66 -6.54 5.97
N ARG A 49 5.23 -5.54 6.74
CA ARG A 49 3.95 -5.57 7.45
C ARG A 49 2.75 -5.62 6.50
N ILE A 50 2.81 -4.96 5.35
CA ILE A 50 1.78 -5.06 4.30
C ILE A 50 1.62 -6.50 3.81
N ILE A 51 2.72 -7.24 3.62
CA ILE A 51 2.67 -8.66 3.23
C ILE A 51 2.03 -9.52 4.33
N GLU A 52 2.35 -9.27 5.60
CA GLU A 52 1.73 -9.96 6.73
C GLU A 52 0.22 -9.71 6.80
N ILE A 53 -0.21 -8.46 6.64
CA ILE A 53 -1.64 -8.09 6.62
C ILE A 53 -2.35 -8.82 5.47
N MET A 54 -1.73 -8.88 4.29
CA MET A 54 -2.29 -9.63 3.16
C MET A 54 -2.44 -11.11 3.49
N LYS A 55 -1.40 -11.77 4.04
CA LYS A 55 -1.46 -13.19 4.42
C LYS A 55 -2.61 -13.50 5.38
N LEU A 56 -2.91 -12.58 6.30
CA LEU A 56 -3.99 -12.74 7.29
C LEU A 56 -5.38 -12.54 6.71
N ARG A 57 -5.52 -11.66 5.70
CA ARG A 57 -6.83 -11.18 5.21
C ARG A 57 -7.21 -11.72 3.85
N LYS A 58 -6.27 -12.18 3.03
CA LYS A 58 -6.51 -12.62 1.66
C LYS A 58 -7.39 -13.88 1.63
N SER A 59 -8.30 -13.93 0.66
CA SER A 59 -9.09 -15.12 0.31
C SER A 59 -8.19 -16.32 -0.03
N ASP A 60 -8.64 -17.52 0.32
CA ASP A 60 -7.92 -18.77 -0.02
C ASP A 60 -8.13 -19.19 -1.49
N GLN A 61 -8.95 -18.46 -2.26
CA GLN A 61 -9.15 -18.68 -3.69
C GLN A 61 -7.88 -18.34 -4.48
N GLN A 62 -7.35 -19.33 -5.20
CA GLN A 62 -6.06 -19.22 -5.90
C GLN A 62 -6.17 -18.67 -7.33
N ASP A 63 -7.36 -18.66 -7.93
CA ASP A 63 -7.55 -18.18 -9.30
C ASP A 63 -7.57 -16.65 -9.40
N GLU A 64 -7.56 -15.95 -8.26
CA GLU A 64 -7.66 -14.50 -8.19
C GLU A 64 -6.30 -13.82 -8.26
N ALA A 65 -6.20 -12.82 -9.13
CA ALA A 65 -4.99 -12.02 -9.27
C ALA A 65 -4.75 -11.14 -8.03
N VAL A 66 -3.47 -10.96 -7.68
CA VAL A 66 -3.01 -9.94 -6.75
C VAL A 66 -2.48 -8.76 -7.55
N GLY A 67 -2.90 -7.55 -7.20
CA GLY A 67 -2.43 -6.31 -7.81
C GLY A 67 -1.39 -5.61 -6.97
N ILE A 68 -0.43 -4.96 -7.62
CA ILE A 68 0.43 -3.95 -7.02
C ILE A 68 0.44 -2.70 -7.90
N VAL A 69 0.38 -1.54 -7.26
CA VAL A 69 0.67 -0.25 -7.89
C VAL A 69 1.82 0.43 -7.17
N TYR A 70 2.70 1.08 -7.91
CA TYR A 70 3.79 1.90 -7.37
C TYR A 70 3.90 3.24 -8.12
N GLY A 71 4.37 4.29 -7.45
CA GLY A 71 4.72 5.55 -8.10
C GLY A 71 6.13 5.48 -8.67
N ASP A 72 7.13 5.52 -7.80
CA ASP A 72 8.54 5.39 -8.14
C ASP A 72 9.01 3.94 -7.96
N GLN A 73 9.87 3.49 -8.87
CA GLN A 73 10.47 2.17 -8.84
C GLN A 73 11.90 2.26 -8.27
N ASP A 74 12.01 2.12 -6.95
CA ASP A 74 13.30 2.00 -6.26
C ASP A 74 13.62 0.55 -5.87
N GLU A 75 14.82 0.33 -5.34
CA GLU A 75 15.29 -1.00 -4.92
C GLU A 75 14.37 -1.64 -3.86
N LEU A 76 13.78 -0.85 -2.96
CA LEU A 76 12.85 -1.38 -1.96
C LEU A 76 11.55 -1.87 -2.61
N VAL A 77 11.06 -1.17 -3.62
CA VAL A 77 9.87 -1.57 -4.40
C VAL A 77 10.14 -2.85 -5.18
N LEU A 78 11.30 -2.95 -5.85
CA LEU A 78 11.71 -4.16 -6.57
C LEU A 78 11.80 -5.38 -5.64
N ASN A 79 12.49 -5.21 -4.50
CA ASN A 79 12.59 -6.26 -3.47
C ASN A 79 11.21 -6.66 -2.91
N PHE A 80 10.31 -5.69 -2.74
CA PHE A 80 8.95 -5.96 -2.28
C PHE A 80 8.14 -6.76 -3.31
N ILE A 81 8.24 -6.42 -4.59
CA ILE A 81 7.58 -7.18 -5.67
C ILE A 81 8.04 -8.63 -5.67
N GLU A 82 9.35 -8.87 -5.54
CA GLU A 82 9.90 -10.22 -5.49
C GLU A 82 9.38 -11.01 -4.27
N GLN A 83 9.35 -10.39 -3.10
CA GLN A 83 8.80 -11.00 -1.88
C GLN A 83 7.31 -11.27 -1.97
N LEU A 84 6.55 -10.37 -2.61
CA LEU A 84 5.13 -10.51 -2.85
C LEU A 84 4.88 -11.70 -3.80
N GLN A 85 5.62 -11.80 -4.91
CA GLN A 85 5.53 -12.93 -5.84
C GLN A 85 5.79 -14.27 -5.14
N LYS A 86 6.87 -14.34 -4.33
CA LYS A 86 7.17 -15.53 -3.52
C LYS A 86 6.05 -15.87 -2.53
N THR A 87 5.40 -14.84 -1.98
CA THR A 87 4.31 -15.02 -1.00
C THR A 87 3.04 -15.56 -1.64
N ILE A 88 2.68 -15.09 -2.83
CA ILE A 88 1.43 -15.49 -3.50
C ILE A 88 1.57 -16.79 -4.31
N GLY A 89 2.79 -17.29 -4.50
CA GLY A 89 3.07 -18.53 -5.24
C GLY A 89 2.73 -18.40 -6.73
N ASN A 90 1.86 -19.30 -7.20
CA ASN A 90 1.48 -19.40 -8.62
C ASN A 90 0.39 -18.40 -9.05
N GLN A 91 -0.13 -17.60 -8.12
CA GLN A 91 -1.16 -16.62 -8.43
C GLN A 91 -0.60 -15.53 -9.35
N LYS A 92 -1.47 -15.02 -10.24
CA LYS A 92 -1.10 -13.94 -11.15
C LYS A 92 -0.82 -12.66 -10.36
N LEU A 93 0.37 -12.10 -10.51
CA LEU A 93 0.71 -10.76 -10.02
C LEU A 93 0.55 -9.73 -11.14
N MET A 94 -0.34 -8.76 -10.94
CA MET A 94 -0.51 -7.62 -11.84
C MET A 94 0.27 -6.42 -11.31
N ILE A 95 1.29 -6.00 -12.05
CA ILE A 95 2.21 -4.93 -11.66
C ILE A 95 1.95 -3.71 -12.54
N ASN A 96 1.58 -2.58 -11.93
CA ASN A 96 1.32 -1.34 -12.67
C ASN A 96 1.94 -0.13 -11.98
N SER A 97 2.17 0.94 -12.74
CA SER A 97 2.46 2.25 -12.16
C SER A 97 1.18 2.99 -11.78
N VAL A 98 1.27 3.89 -10.80
CA VAL A 98 0.17 4.77 -10.41
C VAL A 98 -0.04 5.82 -11.52
N GLY A 99 -1.27 5.90 -12.05
CA GLY A 99 -1.63 6.91 -13.03
C GLY A 99 -1.67 8.34 -12.46
N SER A 100 -1.51 9.35 -13.32
CA SER A 100 -1.32 10.75 -12.91
C SER A 100 -2.42 11.32 -12.00
N ALA A 101 -3.69 10.97 -12.27
CA ALA A 101 -4.83 11.43 -11.48
C ALA A 101 -4.80 10.92 -10.02
N VAL A 102 -4.26 9.73 -9.79
CA VAL A 102 -4.05 9.19 -8.44
C VAL A 102 -2.74 9.72 -7.86
N GLY A 103 -1.68 9.74 -8.67
CA GLY A 103 -0.33 10.15 -8.29
C GLY A 103 -0.24 11.55 -7.71
N VAL A 104 -1.01 12.51 -8.24
CA VAL A 104 -1.05 13.89 -7.70
C VAL A 104 -1.50 13.95 -6.23
N HIS A 105 -2.28 12.96 -5.79
CA HIS A 105 -2.78 12.86 -4.41
C HIS A 105 -1.98 11.89 -3.55
N THR A 106 -1.40 10.83 -4.11
CA THR A 106 -0.65 9.84 -3.33
C THR A 106 0.83 10.19 -3.18
N GLY A 107 1.37 10.93 -4.15
CA GLY A 107 2.78 11.25 -4.27
C GLY A 107 3.59 10.16 -4.98
N PRO A 108 4.86 10.45 -5.31
CA PRO A 108 5.72 9.56 -6.09
C PRO A 108 6.15 8.31 -5.30
N SER A 109 6.29 8.39 -3.99
CA SER A 109 6.66 7.22 -3.17
C SER A 109 5.48 6.27 -2.87
N ALA A 110 4.35 6.39 -3.57
CA ALA A 110 3.17 5.59 -3.32
C ALA A 110 3.41 4.11 -3.67
N LEU A 111 2.91 3.22 -2.82
CA LEU A 111 2.85 1.79 -3.08
C LEU A 111 1.58 1.24 -2.46
N GLY A 112 0.84 0.42 -3.20
CA GLY A 112 -0.38 -0.23 -2.74
C GLY A 112 -0.49 -1.64 -3.31
N ILE A 113 -1.10 -2.54 -2.53
CA ILE A 113 -1.46 -3.88 -2.99
C ILE A 113 -2.98 -4.05 -2.99
N PHE A 114 -3.46 -4.93 -3.86
CA PHE A 114 -4.88 -5.23 -4.03
C PHE A 114 -5.05 -6.73 -4.08
N PHE A 115 -6.02 -7.24 -3.34
CA PHE A 115 -6.35 -8.66 -3.26
C PHE A 115 -7.79 -8.79 -2.78
N LEU A 116 -8.46 -9.89 -3.12
CA LEU A 116 -9.74 -10.20 -2.51
C LEU A 116 -9.52 -10.63 -1.05
N SER A 117 -10.26 -10.04 -0.13
CA SER A 117 -10.27 -10.45 1.27
C SER A 117 -11.23 -11.63 1.51
N LYS A 118 -11.02 -12.34 2.61
CA LYS A 118 -12.00 -13.28 3.19
C LYS A 118 -13.31 -12.57 3.56
#